data_AF-A0A7D6VQP7-F1
#
_entry.id   AF-A0A7D6VQP7-F1
#
_cell.length_a   1.000
_cell.length_b   1.000
_cell.length_c   1.000
_cell.angle_alpha   90.00
_cell.angle_beta   90.00
_cell.angle_gamma   90.00
#
_symmetry.space_group_name_H-M   'P 1'
#
loop_
_entity.id
_entity.type
_entity.pdbx_description
1 polymer ?
#
loop_
_entity_poly.entity_id
_entity_poly.type
_entity_poly.pdbx_seq_one_letter_code
_entity_poly.pdbx_strand_id
1 'polypeptide(L)'
;MNKKIKILAILNVISYVVMGLLTYITITDLVSYLDNGFKFVLGNMPLVLIVCTSFILVTDTLKEFKIIKKEAIVDWGVRIAAFGITLMNTDKYYIKSLILVALIFNIVIEYKMNKKLMNTHQEFIKEELILSDEEKKNLRNFTLAINSGMFSIFVFVGGALSVPITKNMEGTTKLWFVPVIVSILVFRWFIKTAHKNYEAYFLDKEEGKRIFKRDIIFASIGYLICLIFSFVLMTQELYSLVTFIGILFMLPYIETMRRKSLRLRTIRGSLDREVFNSLLLGDEEN
;
A
#
# COMPACT_ATOMS: atom_id res chain seq x y z
N MET A 1 -18.75 15.74 -10.54
CA MET A 1 -17.63 14.78 -10.41
C MET A 1 -17.97 13.79 -9.31
N ASN A 2 -17.86 12.48 -9.58
CA ASN A 2 -18.12 11.44 -8.58
C ASN A 2 -17.22 11.66 -7.35
N LYS A 3 -17.77 11.57 -6.12
CA LYS A 3 -17.05 11.85 -4.86
C LYS A 3 -15.76 11.02 -4.73
N LYS A 4 -15.75 9.79 -5.24
CA LYS A 4 -14.59 8.88 -5.19
C LYS A 4 -13.47 9.33 -6.12
N ILE A 5 -13.82 9.78 -7.34
CA ILE A 5 -12.85 10.37 -8.28
C ILE A 5 -12.35 11.72 -7.79
N LYS A 6 -13.19 12.50 -7.09
CA LYS A 6 -12.75 13.74 -6.42
C LYS A 6 -11.69 13.50 -5.36
N ILE A 7 -11.84 12.47 -4.54
CA ILE A 7 -10.82 12.08 -3.55
C ILE A 7 -9.54 11.63 -4.26
N LEU A 8 -9.64 10.83 -5.33
CA LEU A 8 -8.47 10.44 -6.12
C LEU A 8 -7.72 11.66 -6.66
N ALA A 9 -8.43 12.60 -7.30
CA ALA A 9 -7.85 13.80 -7.88
C ALA A 9 -7.09 14.63 -6.84
N ILE A 10 -7.66 14.80 -5.65
CA ILE A 10 -7.00 15.51 -4.55
C ILE A 10 -5.73 14.78 -4.11
N LEU A 11 -5.80 13.46 -3.91
CA LEU A 11 -4.63 12.66 -3.54
C LEU A 11 -3.54 12.69 -4.63
N ASN A 12 -3.93 12.74 -5.90
CA ASN A 12 -3.02 12.87 -7.02
C ASN A 12 -2.32 14.21 -7.04
N VAL A 13 -3.06 15.31 -6.88
CA VAL A 13 -2.45 16.65 -6.78
C VAL A 13 -1.46 16.68 -5.62
N ILE A 14 -1.84 16.16 -4.44
CA ILE A 14 -0.92 16.09 -3.28
C ILE A 14 0.33 15.26 -3.64
N SER A 15 0.16 14.11 -4.28
CA SER A 15 1.27 13.25 -4.70
C SER A 15 2.25 13.98 -5.62
N TYR A 16 1.75 14.70 -6.62
CA TYR A 16 2.58 15.46 -7.54
C TYR A 16 3.23 16.69 -6.89
N VAL A 17 2.56 17.34 -5.94
CA VAL A 17 3.15 18.41 -5.14
C VAL A 17 4.31 17.88 -4.30
N VAL A 18 4.15 16.75 -3.63
CA VAL A 18 5.23 16.12 -2.85
C VAL A 18 6.39 15.71 -3.76
N MET A 19 6.11 15.13 -4.92
CA MET A 19 7.12 14.80 -5.94
C MET A 19 7.89 16.03 -6.45
N GLY A 20 7.18 17.13 -6.73
CA GLY A 20 7.79 18.40 -7.14
C GLY A 20 8.63 19.03 -6.04
N LEU A 21 8.16 18.96 -4.78
CA LEU A 21 8.88 19.43 -3.61
C LEU A 21 10.15 18.60 -3.36
N LEU A 22 10.07 17.27 -3.47
CA LEU A 22 11.23 16.38 -3.40
C LEU A 22 12.27 16.78 -4.45
N THR A 23 11.83 16.95 -5.70
CA THR A 23 12.70 17.37 -6.80
C THR A 23 13.35 18.72 -6.50
N TYR A 24 12.58 19.70 -5.99
CA TYR A 24 13.11 21.01 -5.64
C TYR A 24 14.19 20.93 -4.56
N ILE A 25 13.96 20.16 -3.49
CA ILE A 25 14.91 19.98 -2.38
C ILE A 25 16.20 19.31 -2.89
N THR A 26 16.09 18.28 -3.74
CA THR A 26 17.26 17.62 -4.35
C THR A 26 18.02 18.56 -5.28
N ILE A 27 17.32 19.41 -6.05
CA ILE A 27 17.92 20.36 -6.98
C ILE A 27 18.74 21.43 -6.26
N THR A 28 18.21 21.94 -5.16
CA THR A 28 18.77 23.05 -4.38
C THR A 28 19.77 22.58 -3.32
N ASP A 29 20.02 21.28 -3.23
CA ASP A 29 20.85 20.64 -2.21
C ASP A 29 20.40 20.93 -0.75
N LEU A 30 19.13 21.32 -0.60
CA LEU A 30 18.49 21.54 0.69
C LEU A 30 18.40 20.26 1.53
N VAL A 31 18.56 19.08 0.89
CA VAL A 31 18.64 17.78 1.56
C VAL A 31 19.73 17.77 2.63
N SER A 32 20.87 18.44 2.40
CA SER A 32 22.00 18.46 3.32
C SER A 32 21.68 19.13 4.67
N TYR A 33 20.69 20.04 4.69
CA TYR A 33 20.30 20.81 5.89
C TYR A 33 19.11 20.21 6.65
N LEU A 34 18.49 19.15 6.13
CA LEU A 34 17.34 18.50 6.79
C LEU A 34 17.82 17.49 7.84
N ASP A 35 17.07 17.36 8.92
CA ASP A 35 17.26 16.26 9.87
C ASP A 35 16.98 14.89 9.21
N ASN A 36 17.68 13.85 9.66
CA ASN A 36 17.55 12.49 9.14
C ASN A 36 16.12 11.93 9.19
N GLY A 37 15.34 12.28 10.22
CA GLY A 37 13.93 11.92 10.31
C GLY A 37 13.10 12.56 9.20
N PHE A 38 13.36 13.84 8.92
CA PHE A 38 12.70 14.55 7.82
C PHE A 38 13.08 14.00 6.44
N LYS A 39 14.37 13.69 6.23
CA LYS A 39 14.84 13.03 4.99
C LYS A 39 14.12 11.71 4.76
N PHE A 40 13.96 10.90 5.82
CA PHE A 40 13.24 9.63 5.76
C PHE A 40 11.76 9.81 5.40
N VAL A 41 11.06 10.74 6.06
CA VAL A 41 9.64 11.02 5.79
C VAL A 41 9.46 11.51 4.36
N LEU A 42 10.22 12.51 3.92
CA LEU A 42 10.13 13.08 2.58
C LEU A 42 10.42 12.05 1.48
N GLY A 43 11.46 11.22 1.66
CA GLY A 43 11.82 10.18 0.68
C GLY A 43 10.76 9.09 0.52
N ASN A 44 10.06 8.74 1.60
CA ASN A 44 9.03 7.69 1.59
C ASN A 44 7.61 8.21 1.32
N MET A 45 7.35 9.51 1.46
CA MET A 45 6.00 10.08 1.33
C MET A 45 5.37 9.88 -0.06
N PRO A 46 6.08 10.05 -1.19
CA PRO A 46 5.53 9.74 -2.50
C PRO A 46 5.11 8.26 -2.63
N LEU A 47 5.88 7.34 -2.04
CA LEU A 47 5.56 5.91 -2.03
C LEU A 47 4.27 5.63 -1.28
N VAL A 48 4.11 6.23 -0.09
CA VAL A 48 2.88 6.14 0.69
C VAL A 48 1.69 6.66 -0.14
N LEU A 49 1.85 7.78 -0.85
CA LEU A 49 0.79 8.36 -1.67
C LEU A 49 0.43 7.50 -2.90
N ILE A 50 1.40 6.85 -3.55
CA ILE A 50 1.15 5.86 -4.63
C ILE A 50 0.37 4.65 -4.11
N VAL A 51 0.72 4.17 -2.90
CA VAL A 51 -0.01 3.08 -2.26
C VAL A 51 -1.41 3.52 -1.87
N CYS A 52 -1.57 4.70 -1.24
CA CYS A 52 -2.87 5.25 -0.87
C CYS A 52 -3.79 5.40 -2.09
N THR A 53 -3.24 5.85 -3.23
CA THR A 53 -4.01 6.08 -4.46
C THR A 53 -4.29 4.82 -5.27
N SER A 54 -3.64 3.69 -4.96
CA SER A 54 -3.90 2.39 -5.59
C SER A 54 -5.33 1.88 -5.37
N PHE A 55 -6.12 2.53 -4.51
CA PHE A 55 -7.52 2.19 -4.30
C PHE A 55 -8.36 2.31 -5.59
N ILE A 56 -7.95 3.09 -6.58
CA ILE A 56 -8.72 3.12 -7.85
C ILE A 56 -8.61 1.81 -8.64
N LEU A 57 -7.57 1.01 -8.38
CA LEU A 57 -7.42 -0.33 -8.92
C LEU A 57 -8.32 -1.36 -8.21
N VAL A 58 -9.09 -0.95 -7.18
CA VAL A 58 -10.06 -1.85 -6.52
C VAL A 58 -11.32 -2.02 -7.36
N THR A 59 -11.39 -3.12 -8.10
CA THR A 59 -12.63 -3.53 -8.76
C THR A 59 -13.59 -4.28 -7.84
N ASP A 60 -13.11 -4.80 -6.71
CA ASP A 60 -13.88 -5.72 -5.87
C ASP A 60 -14.83 -4.99 -4.90
N THR A 61 -14.56 -3.72 -4.57
CA THR A 61 -15.35 -2.91 -3.62
C THR A 61 -16.22 -1.87 -4.28
N LEU A 62 -15.70 -1.38 -5.39
CA LEU A 62 -16.29 -0.33 -6.18
C LEU A 62 -16.53 -1.03 -7.49
N LYS A 63 -17.59 -1.84 -7.56
CA LYS A 63 -17.94 -2.56 -8.79
C LYS A 63 -18.06 -1.56 -9.97
N GLU A 64 -18.46 -0.31 -9.68
CA GLU A 64 -18.37 0.87 -10.56
C GLU A 64 -16.99 1.06 -11.23
N PHE A 65 -15.89 0.81 -10.52
CA PHE A 65 -14.53 0.96 -11.01
C PHE A 65 -14.08 -0.16 -11.96
N LYS A 66 -14.83 -1.26 -12.07
CA LYS A 66 -14.58 -2.29 -13.08
C LYS A 66 -14.66 -1.71 -14.50
N ILE A 67 -15.55 -0.73 -14.71
CA ILE A 67 -15.77 -0.05 -16.00
C ILE A 67 -14.57 0.82 -16.39
N ILE A 68 -13.84 1.36 -15.41
CA ILE A 68 -12.69 2.25 -15.61
C ILE A 68 -11.35 1.57 -15.29
N LYS A 69 -11.32 0.22 -15.17
CA LYS A 69 -10.13 -0.52 -14.73
C LYS A 69 -8.91 -0.25 -15.62
N LYS A 70 -9.10 -0.18 -16.93
CA LYS A 70 -8.00 0.06 -17.89
C LYS A 70 -7.42 1.46 -17.67
N GLU A 71 -8.27 2.47 -17.57
CA GLU A 71 -7.86 3.85 -17.31
C GLU A 71 -7.18 3.99 -15.95
N ALA A 72 -7.70 3.34 -14.92
CA ALA A 72 -7.15 3.33 -13.57
C ALA A 72 -5.73 2.73 -13.53
N ILE A 73 -5.48 1.64 -14.27
CA ILE A 73 -4.15 1.03 -14.40
C ILE A 73 -3.18 2.00 -15.07
N VAL A 74 -3.60 2.69 -16.13
CA VAL A 74 -2.75 3.67 -16.82
C VAL A 74 -2.44 4.86 -15.90
N ASP A 75 -3.44 5.43 -15.23
CA ASP A 75 -3.29 6.53 -14.27
C ASP A 75 -2.34 6.15 -13.11
N TRP A 76 -2.45 4.92 -12.59
CA TRP A 76 -1.53 4.42 -11.57
C TRP A 76 -0.11 4.17 -12.11
N GLY A 77 0.03 3.60 -13.30
CA GLY A 77 1.33 3.38 -13.94
C GLY A 77 2.08 4.68 -14.24
N VAL A 78 1.38 5.71 -14.69
CA VAL A 78 1.96 7.05 -14.94
C VAL A 78 2.49 7.67 -13.65
N ARG A 79 1.81 7.49 -12.51
CA ARG A 79 2.29 7.96 -11.20
C ARG A 79 3.55 7.24 -10.76
N ILE A 80 3.63 5.94 -10.96
CA ILE A 80 4.85 5.17 -10.68
C ILE A 80 6.00 5.65 -11.55
N ALA A 81 5.76 5.85 -12.84
CA ALA A 81 6.77 6.38 -13.75
C ALA A 81 7.23 7.78 -13.32
N ALA A 82 6.29 8.68 -12.97
CA ALA A 82 6.61 10.01 -12.47
C ALA A 82 7.46 9.97 -11.19
N PHE A 83 7.16 9.05 -10.27
CA PHE A 83 8.00 8.84 -9.10
C PHE A 83 9.39 8.31 -9.45
N GLY A 84 9.49 7.34 -10.37
CA GLY A 84 10.78 6.90 -10.89
C GLY A 84 11.60 8.06 -11.44
N ILE A 85 10.97 8.95 -12.22
CA ILE A 85 11.59 10.15 -12.79
C ILE A 85 12.06 11.12 -11.69
N THR A 86 11.30 11.31 -10.60
CA THR A 86 11.76 12.15 -9.47
C THR A 86 13.02 11.65 -8.79
N LEU A 87 13.32 10.35 -8.91
CA LEU A 87 14.53 9.73 -8.36
C LEU A 87 15.70 9.72 -9.35
N MET A 88 15.53 10.19 -10.58
CA MET A 88 16.64 10.20 -11.55
C MET A 88 17.48 11.46 -11.37
N ASN A 89 18.79 11.32 -11.20
CA ASN A 89 19.72 12.44 -11.20
C ASN A 89 20.09 12.89 -12.63
N THR A 90 19.11 13.37 -13.40
CA THR A 90 19.28 13.94 -14.75
C THR A 90 18.99 15.44 -14.75
N ASP A 91 18.96 16.10 -15.92
CA ASP A 91 18.79 17.54 -16.03
C ASP A 91 17.57 18.04 -15.23
N LYS A 92 17.86 18.90 -14.27
CA LYS A 92 16.99 19.38 -13.21
C LYS A 92 15.75 20.14 -13.74
N TYR A 93 15.87 20.78 -14.90
CA TYR A 93 14.73 21.45 -15.57
C TYR A 93 13.86 20.48 -16.36
N TYR A 94 14.49 19.47 -16.96
CA TYR A 94 13.79 18.44 -17.73
C TYR A 94 12.89 17.59 -16.82
N ILE A 95 13.37 17.22 -15.62
CA ILE A 95 12.60 16.44 -14.64
C ILE A 95 11.34 17.20 -14.20
N LYS A 96 11.43 18.50 -13.89
CA LYS A 96 10.26 19.32 -13.51
C LYS A 96 9.20 19.35 -14.60
N SER A 97 9.62 19.51 -15.85
CA SER A 97 8.73 19.50 -17.02
C SER A 97 8.06 18.14 -17.20
N LEU A 98 8.80 17.03 -17.04
CA LEU A 98 8.24 15.68 -17.12
C LEU A 98 7.20 15.40 -16.03
N ILE A 99 7.44 15.82 -14.79
CA ILE A 99 6.49 15.67 -13.68
C ILE A 99 5.20 16.46 -13.97
N LEU A 100 5.32 17.68 -14.50
CA LEU A 100 4.18 18.51 -14.88
C LEU A 100 3.37 17.88 -16.01
N VAL A 101 4.04 17.34 -17.04
CA VAL A 101 3.38 16.62 -18.14
C VAL A 101 2.66 15.38 -17.61
N ALA A 102 3.27 14.62 -16.71
CA ALA A 102 2.64 13.45 -16.10
C ALA A 102 1.41 13.83 -15.25
N LEU A 103 1.46 14.96 -14.53
CA LEU A 103 0.30 15.50 -13.81
C LEU A 103 -0.85 15.85 -14.76
N ILE A 104 -0.57 16.59 -15.83
CA ILE A 104 -1.59 16.96 -16.83
C ILE A 104 -2.20 15.71 -17.45
N PHE A 105 -1.37 14.72 -17.80
CA PHE A 105 -1.84 13.46 -18.36
C PHE A 105 -2.78 12.71 -17.40
N ASN A 106 -2.45 12.64 -16.11
CA ASN A 106 -3.34 12.03 -15.11
C ASN A 106 -4.65 12.79 -14.93
N ILE A 107 -4.64 14.13 -14.92
CA ILE A 107 -5.87 14.93 -14.88
C ILE A 107 -6.78 14.59 -16.08
N VAL A 108 -6.21 14.40 -17.27
CA VAL A 108 -6.96 13.98 -18.46
C VAL A 108 -7.55 12.58 -18.30
N ILE A 109 -6.80 11.63 -17.74
CA ILE A 109 -7.31 10.27 -17.48
C ILE A 109 -8.43 10.32 -16.43
N GLU A 110 -8.27 11.05 -15.33
CA GLU A 110 -9.29 11.24 -14.31
C GLU A 110 -10.59 11.83 -14.86
N TYR A 111 -10.47 12.82 -15.75
CA TYR A 111 -11.63 13.37 -16.44
C TYR A 111 -12.35 12.30 -17.28
N LYS A 112 -11.61 11.47 -18.04
CA LYS A 112 -12.18 10.35 -18.79
C LYS A 112 -12.85 9.32 -17.88
N MET A 113 -12.23 8.98 -16.75
CA MET A 113 -12.80 8.06 -15.75
C MET A 113 -14.11 8.60 -15.17
N ASN A 114 -14.14 9.88 -14.80
CA ASN A 114 -15.35 10.53 -14.29
C ASN A 114 -16.48 10.55 -15.33
N LYS A 115 -16.17 10.84 -16.60
CA LYS A 115 -17.16 10.83 -17.68
C LYS A 115 -17.74 9.43 -17.89
N LYS A 116 -16.90 8.39 -17.90
CA LYS A 116 -17.36 6.99 -17.99
C LYS A 116 -18.28 6.60 -16.83
N LEU A 117 -17.91 6.95 -15.61
CA LEU A 117 -18.72 6.64 -14.43
C LEU A 117 -20.07 7.36 -14.40
N MET A 118 -20.13 8.61 -14.89
CA MET A 118 -21.39 9.35 -14.97
C MET A 118 -22.33 8.76 -16.03
N ASN A 119 -21.78 8.26 -17.13
CA ASN A 119 -22.57 7.72 -18.24
C ASN A 119 -23.07 6.29 -18.01
N THR A 120 -22.51 5.57 -17.04
CA THR A 120 -22.91 4.20 -16.71
C THR A 120 -23.64 4.18 -15.37
N HIS A 121 -24.92 4.57 -15.38
CA HIS A 121 -25.84 4.27 -14.28
C HIS A 121 -26.12 2.76 -14.28
N GLN A 122 -25.29 1.98 -13.57
CA GLN A 122 -25.63 0.61 -13.23
C GLN A 122 -26.16 0.57 -11.80
N GLU A 123 -27.42 0.13 -11.66
CA GLU A 123 -27.93 -0.38 -10.40
C GLU A 123 -27.11 -1.61 -10.02
N PHE A 124 -26.13 -1.42 -9.14
CA PHE A 124 -25.47 -2.55 -8.51
C PHE A 124 -26.46 -3.17 -7.54
N ILE A 125 -27.11 -4.26 -7.99
CA ILE A 125 -27.91 -5.13 -7.15
C ILE A 125 -27.04 -5.48 -5.93
N LYS A 126 -27.50 -5.08 -4.74
CA LYS A 126 -26.94 -5.54 -3.47
C LYS A 126 -27.18 -7.05 -3.44
N GLU A 127 -26.14 -7.83 -3.70
CA GLU A 127 -26.17 -9.26 -3.40
C GLU A 127 -26.45 -9.40 -1.90
N GLU A 128 -27.53 -10.10 -1.58
CA GLU A 128 -27.89 -10.44 -0.20
C GLU A 128 -26.76 -11.29 0.38
N LEU A 129 -26.10 -10.76 1.43
CA LEU A 129 -24.96 -11.43 2.03
C LEU A 129 -25.45 -12.57 2.92
N ILE A 130 -25.34 -13.81 2.44
CA ILE A 130 -25.60 -15.00 3.26
C ILE A 130 -24.33 -15.29 4.09
N LEU A 131 -24.36 -14.91 5.37
CA LEU A 131 -23.34 -15.27 6.36
C LEU A 131 -23.60 -16.67 6.91
N SER A 132 -22.58 -17.53 6.91
CA SER A 132 -22.69 -18.79 7.65
C SER A 132 -22.65 -18.54 9.17
N ASP A 133 -23.25 -19.42 9.96
CA ASP A 133 -23.25 -19.28 11.42
C ASP A 133 -21.84 -19.44 12.02
N GLU A 134 -20.95 -20.18 11.35
CA GLU A 134 -19.53 -20.24 11.71
C GLU A 134 -18.81 -18.91 11.50
N GLU A 135 -19.13 -18.17 10.42
CA GLU A 135 -18.57 -16.83 10.19
C GLU A 135 -19.05 -15.82 11.24
N LYS A 136 -20.31 -15.92 11.67
CA LYS A 136 -20.85 -15.07 12.74
C LYS A 136 -20.12 -15.32 14.07
N LYS A 137 -19.96 -16.58 14.46
CA LYS A 137 -19.25 -16.97 15.69
C LYS A 137 -17.77 -16.59 15.69
N ASN A 138 -17.13 -16.55 14.51
CA ASN A 138 -15.69 -16.25 14.38
C ASN A 138 -15.39 -14.78 14.04
N LEU A 139 -16.39 -13.90 14.05
CA LEU A 139 -16.29 -12.50 13.58
C LEU A 139 -15.26 -11.66 14.36
N ARG A 140 -15.11 -11.92 15.66
CA ARG A 140 -14.09 -11.31 16.51
C ARG A 140 -12.68 -11.62 16.02
N ASN A 141 -12.40 -12.88 15.73
CA ASN A 141 -11.09 -13.30 15.23
C ASN A 141 -10.82 -12.75 13.83
N PHE A 142 -11.84 -12.66 12.96
CA PHE A 142 -11.73 -12.02 11.65
C PHE A 142 -11.31 -10.55 11.78
N THR A 143 -11.97 -9.82 12.67
CA THR A 143 -11.70 -8.39 12.89
C THR A 143 -10.29 -8.16 13.41
N LEU A 144 -9.86 -8.94 14.41
CA LEU A 144 -8.51 -8.87 14.96
C LEU A 144 -7.44 -9.22 13.92
N ALA A 145 -7.68 -10.27 13.12
CA ALA A 145 -6.77 -10.70 12.06
C ALA A 145 -6.58 -9.64 10.98
N ILE A 146 -7.66 -8.94 10.59
CA ILE A 146 -7.59 -7.86 9.59
C ILE A 146 -6.84 -6.65 10.14
N ASN A 147 -7.16 -6.19 11.35
CA ASN A 147 -6.51 -5.02 11.94
C ASN A 147 -5.02 -5.28 12.18
N SER A 148 -4.69 -6.46 12.73
CA SER A 148 -3.31 -6.90 12.90
C SER A 148 -2.59 -7.05 11.55
N GLY A 149 -3.27 -7.57 10.53
CA GLY A 149 -2.71 -7.76 9.19
C GLY A 149 -2.42 -6.45 8.47
N MET A 150 -3.27 -5.43 8.63
CA MET A 150 -3.03 -4.08 8.12
C MET A 150 -1.85 -3.42 8.85
N PHE A 151 -1.81 -3.52 10.18
CA PHE A 151 -0.70 -2.98 10.98
C PHE A 151 0.64 -3.63 10.62
N SER A 152 0.65 -4.96 10.40
CA SER A 152 1.87 -5.68 10.06
C SER A 152 2.47 -5.24 8.73
N ILE A 153 1.67 -4.77 7.76
CA ILE A 153 2.17 -4.19 6.50
C ILE A 153 3.01 -2.95 6.79
N PHE A 154 2.51 -2.02 7.60
CA PHE A 154 3.22 -0.78 7.90
C PHE A 154 4.55 -1.05 8.62
N VAL A 155 4.54 -1.94 9.61
CA VAL A 155 5.75 -2.32 10.36
C VAL A 155 6.75 -3.03 9.43
N PHE A 156 6.28 -3.92 8.55
CA PHE A 156 7.16 -4.64 7.64
C PHE A 156 7.79 -3.72 6.57
N VAL A 157 7.00 -2.82 5.98
CA VAL A 157 7.49 -1.83 5.00
C VAL A 157 8.47 -0.87 5.66
N GLY A 158 8.09 -0.29 6.80
CA GLY A 158 8.89 0.72 7.49
C GLY A 158 10.13 0.16 8.20
N GLY A 159 10.10 -1.09 8.65
CA GLY A 159 11.19 -1.72 9.41
C GLY A 159 12.07 -2.66 8.58
N ALA A 160 11.48 -3.62 7.87
CA ALA A 160 12.25 -4.64 7.18
C ALA A 160 12.64 -4.23 5.74
N LEU A 161 11.66 -3.79 4.93
CA LEU A 161 11.91 -3.43 3.54
C LEU A 161 12.72 -2.13 3.38
N SER A 162 12.65 -1.23 4.36
CA SER A 162 13.43 0.02 4.36
C SER A 162 14.91 -0.16 4.70
N VAL A 163 15.40 -1.40 4.89
CA VAL A 163 16.81 -1.69 5.22
C VAL A 163 17.83 -1.07 4.25
N PRO A 164 17.61 -0.98 2.91
CA PRO A 164 18.55 -0.30 2.02
C PRO A 164 18.75 1.17 2.38
N ILE A 165 17.68 1.84 2.82
CA ILE A 165 17.69 3.24 3.20
C ILE A 165 18.30 3.37 4.59
N THR A 166 17.74 2.70 5.60
CA THR A 166 18.09 2.91 7.02
C THR A 166 19.55 2.52 7.34
N LYS A 167 20.08 1.48 6.70
CA LYS A 167 21.47 1.05 6.86
C LYS A 167 22.48 2.02 6.21
N ASN A 168 22.07 2.77 5.20
CA ASN A 168 22.94 3.69 4.45
C ASN A 168 22.65 5.18 4.75
N MET A 169 21.84 5.48 5.78
CA MET A 169 21.60 6.86 6.23
C MET A 169 22.81 7.46 6.96
N GLU A 170 22.90 8.79 6.97
CA GLU A 170 23.91 9.51 7.73
C GLU A 170 23.80 9.16 9.23
N GLY A 171 24.93 8.80 9.85
CA GLY A 171 24.99 8.41 11.27
C GLY A 171 24.86 6.91 11.55
N THR A 172 24.46 6.08 10.57
CA THR A 172 24.40 4.61 10.75
C THR A 172 25.63 3.88 10.22
N THR A 173 26.61 4.57 9.61
CA THR A 173 27.84 3.96 9.05
C THR A 173 28.66 3.15 10.06
N LYS A 174 28.77 3.59 11.32
CA LYS A 174 29.48 2.86 12.38
C LYS A 174 28.65 1.74 13.02
N LEU A 175 27.33 1.81 12.91
CA LEU A 175 26.36 0.88 13.53
C LEU A 175 25.46 0.25 12.46
N TRP A 176 26.00 -0.02 11.28
CA TRP A 176 25.25 -0.49 10.11
C TRP A 176 24.54 -1.83 10.37
N PHE A 177 25.06 -2.63 11.31
CA PHE A 177 24.49 -3.90 11.72
C PHE A 177 23.18 -3.75 12.49
N VAL A 178 22.94 -2.60 13.16
CA VAL A 178 21.71 -2.39 13.96
C VAL A 178 20.46 -2.37 13.06
N PRO A 179 20.38 -1.55 11.98
CA PRO A 179 19.26 -1.61 11.04
C PRO A 179 19.05 -2.99 10.41
N VAL A 180 20.12 -3.73 10.14
CA VAL A 180 20.05 -5.09 9.58
C VAL A 180 19.43 -6.08 10.58
N ILE A 181 19.87 -6.06 11.84
CA ILE A 181 19.32 -6.93 12.88
C ILE A 181 17.83 -6.61 13.12
N VAL A 182 17.48 -5.33 13.25
CA VAL A 182 16.09 -4.89 13.41
C VAL A 182 15.24 -5.37 12.24
N SER A 183 15.74 -5.21 11.02
CA SER A 183 15.07 -5.66 9.80
C SER A 183 14.79 -7.18 9.80
N ILE A 184 15.75 -8.01 10.21
CA ILE A 184 15.58 -9.47 10.32
C ILE A 184 14.53 -9.83 11.39
N LEU A 185 14.58 -9.16 12.55
CA LEU A 185 13.62 -9.37 13.63
C LEU A 185 12.20 -8.99 13.20
N VAL A 186 12.05 -7.87 12.52
CA VAL A 186 10.77 -7.40 11.97
C VAL A 186 10.25 -8.36 10.91
N PHE A 187 11.09 -8.88 10.02
CA PHE A 187 10.69 -9.89 9.02
C PHE A 187 10.19 -11.18 9.67
N ARG A 188 10.91 -11.71 10.67
CA ARG A 188 10.48 -12.89 11.42
C ARG A 188 9.15 -12.65 12.14
N TRP A 189 9.00 -11.50 12.78
CA TRP A 189 7.75 -11.10 13.42
C TRP A 189 6.61 -10.97 12.41
N PHE A 190 6.86 -10.41 11.23
CA PHE A 190 5.89 -10.27 10.15
C PHE A 190 5.38 -11.64 9.68
N ILE A 191 6.27 -12.61 9.40
CA ILE A 191 5.86 -13.97 8.99
C ILE A 191 4.98 -14.62 10.06
N LYS A 192 5.38 -14.54 11.34
CA LYS A 192 4.62 -15.13 12.46
C LYS A 192 3.23 -14.49 12.58
N THR A 193 3.17 -13.16 12.46
CA THR A 193 1.93 -12.40 12.54
C THR A 193 1.01 -12.70 11.35
N ALA A 194 1.57 -12.76 10.14
CA ALA A 194 0.87 -13.17 8.95
C ALA A 194 0.26 -14.58 9.13
N HIS A 195 1.03 -15.57 9.54
CA HIS A 195 0.54 -16.94 9.75
C HIS A 195 -0.69 -16.96 10.68
N LYS A 196 -0.58 -16.31 11.84
CA LYS A 196 -1.69 -16.18 12.80
C LYS A 196 -2.93 -15.52 12.18
N ASN A 197 -2.74 -14.46 11.39
CA ASN A 197 -3.83 -13.76 10.72
C ASN A 197 -4.48 -14.56 9.59
N TYR A 198 -3.75 -15.51 8.99
CA TYR A 198 -4.32 -16.46 8.02
C TYR A 198 -5.15 -17.52 8.72
N GLU A 199 -4.63 -18.14 9.77
CA GLU A 199 -5.36 -19.15 10.56
C GLU A 199 -6.60 -18.60 11.25
N ALA A 200 -6.54 -17.36 11.75
CA ALA A 200 -7.67 -16.72 12.41
C ALA A 200 -8.78 -16.30 11.44
N TYR A 201 -8.46 -16.10 10.15
CA TYR A 201 -9.42 -15.60 9.16
C TYR A 201 -10.06 -16.71 8.32
N PHE A 202 -9.31 -17.73 7.91
CA PHE A 202 -9.86 -18.77 7.05
C PHE A 202 -10.48 -19.88 7.89
N LEU A 203 -11.77 -20.17 7.63
CA LEU A 203 -12.45 -21.36 8.19
C LEU A 203 -11.81 -22.64 7.63
N ASP A 204 -11.57 -22.68 6.32
CA ASP A 204 -10.77 -23.73 5.69
C ASP A 204 -9.26 -23.47 5.87
N LYS A 205 -8.63 -24.29 6.71
CA LYS A 205 -7.21 -24.21 7.02
C LYS A 205 -6.32 -24.53 5.81
N GLU A 206 -6.76 -25.36 4.87
CA GLU A 206 -5.98 -25.70 3.69
C GLU A 206 -5.91 -24.54 2.70
N GLU A 207 -7.06 -23.91 2.45
CA GLU A 207 -7.11 -22.70 1.63
C GLU A 207 -6.24 -21.59 2.24
N GLY A 208 -6.37 -21.36 3.55
CA GLY A 208 -5.58 -20.37 4.28
C GLY A 208 -4.07 -20.61 4.16
N LYS A 209 -3.62 -21.87 4.31
CA LYS A 209 -2.20 -22.25 4.14
C LYS A 209 -1.69 -22.02 2.73
N ARG A 210 -2.48 -22.35 1.70
CA ARG A 210 -2.10 -22.16 0.29
C ARG A 210 -1.88 -20.67 -0.02
N ILE A 211 -2.81 -19.82 0.39
CA ILE A 211 -2.72 -18.37 0.14
C ILE A 211 -1.58 -17.75 0.95
N PHE A 212 -1.42 -18.15 2.22
CA PHE A 212 -0.29 -17.73 3.05
C PHE A 212 1.06 -18.02 2.40
N LYS A 213 1.27 -19.26 1.91
CA LYS A 213 2.52 -19.67 1.26
C LYS A 213 2.83 -18.77 0.06
N ARG A 214 1.86 -18.56 -0.83
CA ARG A 214 2.02 -17.67 -1.99
C ARG A 214 2.46 -16.27 -1.54
N ASP A 215 1.72 -15.66 -0.64
CA ASP A 215 1.94 -14.26 -0.26
C ASP A 215 3.27 -14.07 0.49
N ILE A 216 3.66 -15.00 1.36
CA ILE A 216 4.95 -14.95 2.05
C ILE A 216 6.13 -15.22 1.12
N ILE A 217 5.99 -16.10 0.12
CA ILE A 217 7.06 -16.32 -0.87
C ILE A 217 7.39 -15.01 -1.60
N PHE A 218 6.38 -14.31 -2.12
CA PHE A 218 6.61 -13.01 -2.78
C PHE A 218 7.21 -11.98 -1.81
N ALA A 219 6.64 -11.83 -0.61
CA ALA A 219 7.16 -10.91 0.40
C ALA A 219 8.62 -11.21 0.78
N SER A 220 8.98 -12.49 0.87
CA SER A 220 10.34 -12.94 1.19
C SER A 220 11.31 -12.62 0.06
N ILE A 221 10.90 -12.80 -1.20
CA ILE A 221 11.72 -12.40 -2.36
C ILE A 221 11.98 -10.89 -2.34
N GLY A 222 10.94 -10.08 -2.14
CA GLY A 222 11.07 -8.63 -2.01
C GLY A 222 12.00 -8.20 -0.87
N TYR A 223 11.89 -8.88 0.27
CA TYR A 223 12.78 -8.67 1.40
C TYR A 223 14.23 -9.03 1.11
N LEU A 224 14.48 -10.18 0.48
CA LEU A 224 15.83 -10.62 0.13
C LEU A 224 16.49 -9.66 -0.85
N ILE A 225 15.74 -9.14 -1.84
CA ILE A 225 16.22 -8.09 -2.74
C ILE A 225 16.65 -6.87 -1.92
N CYS A 226 15.78 -6.36 -1.03
CA CYS A 226 16.12 -5.20 -0.19
C CYS A 226 17.37 -5.47 0.69
N LEU A 227 17.46 -6.66 1.29
CA LEU A 227 18.57 -7.02 2.15
C LEU A 227 19.88 -7.10 1.37
N ILE A 228 19.92 -7.81 0.24
CA ILE A 228 21.12 -7.96 -0.61
C ILE A 228 21.59 -6.60 -1.12
N PHE A 229 20.67 -5.81 -1.69
CA PHE A 229 21.00 -4.51 -2.25
C PHE A 229 21.35 -3.47 -1.18
N SER A 230 21.01 -3.69 0.09
CA SER A 230 21.49 -2.82 1.18
C SER A 230 23.01 -2.85 1.35
N PHE A 231 23.69 -3.92 0.92
CA PHE A 231 25.15 -4.07 0.99
C PHE A 231 25.88 -3.56 -0.26
N VAL A 232 25.16 -3.31 -1.35
CA VAL A 232 25.73 -2.76 -2.58
C VAL A 232 25.84 -1.25 -2.41
N LEU A 233 27.02 -0.68 -2.69
CA LEU A 233 27.26 0.75 -2.58
C LEU A 233 26.55 1.47 -3.74
N MET A 234 25.47 2.18 -3.44
CA MET A 234 24.62 2.87 -4.42
C MET A 234 24.23 4.27 -3.93
N THR A 235 23.65 5.07 -4.82
CA THR A 235 23.07 6.38 -4.47
C THR A 235 21.78 6.20 -3.67
N GLN A 236 21.39 7.22 -2.90
CA GLN A 236 20.17 7.20 -2.08
C GLN A 236 18.89 6.97 -2.89
N GLU A 237 18.88 7.48 -4.12
CA GLU A 237 17.82 7.28 -5.12
C GLU A 237 17.64 5.79 -5.46
N LEU A 238 18.75 5.08 -5.68
CA LEU A 238 18.73 3.65 -5.98
C LEU A 238 18.29 2.82 -4.78
N TYR A 239 18.67 3.19 -3.55
CA TYR A 239 18.13 2.53 -2.34
C TYR A 239 16.62 2.71 -2.20
N SER A 240 16.11 3.88 -2.58
CA SER A 240 14.67 4.17 -2.59
C SER A 240 13.94 3.34 -3.65
N LEU A 241 14.53 3.20 -4.84
CA LEU A 241 14.02 2.34 -5.92
C LEU A 241 13.98 0.86 -5.51
N VAL A 242 15.05 0.35 -4.87
CA VAL A 242 15.12 -1.02 -4.34
C VAL A 242 14.02 -1.26 -3.31
N THR A 243 13.83 -0.31 -2.38
CA THR A 243 12.76 -0.37 -1.37
C THR A 243 11.39 -0.41 -2.03
N PHE A 244 11.17 0.39 -3.08
CA PHE A 244 9.95 0.38 -3.86
C PHE A 244 9.70 -0.97 -4.54
N ILE A 245 10.73 -1.57 -5.16
CA ILE A 245 10.64 -2.91 -5.74
C ILE A 245 10.22 -3.92 -4.66
N GLY A 246 10.82 -3.85 -3.46
CA GLY A 246 10.42 -4.67 -2.32
C GLY A 246 8.94 -4.53 -1.95
N ILE A 247 8.38 -3.33 -2.00
CA ILE A 247 6.96 -3.06 -1.77
C ILE A 247 6.08 -3.67 -2.88
N LEU A 248 6.52 -3.67 -4.13
CA LEU A 248 5.78 -4.33 -5.23
C LEU A 248 5.63 -5.84 -4.99
N PHE A 249 6.66 -6.47 -4.42
CA PHE A 249 6.59 -7.88 -4.01
C PHE A 249 5.62 -8.14 -2.83
N MET A 250 5.20 -7.10 -2.09
CA MET A 250 4.16 -7.20 -1.06
C MET A 250 2.73 -7.13 -1.62
N LEU A 251 2.54 -6.82 -2.91
CA LEU A 251 1.21 -6.66 -3.52
C LEU A 251 0.26 -7.85 -3.29
N PRO A 252 0.68 -9.14 -3.42
CA PRO A 252 -0.21 -10.26 -3.16
C PRO A 252 -0.76 -10.27 -1.73
N TYR A 253 0.09 -10.00 -0.73
CA TYR A 253 -0.31 -9.92 0.67
C TYR A 253 -1.26 -8.76 0.93
N ILE A 254 -0.94 -7.57 0.38
CA ILE A 254 -1.79 -6.37 0.47
C ILE A 254 -3.16 -6.65 -0.16
N GLU A 255 -3.20 -7.30 -1.31
CA GLU A 255 -4.45 -7.67 -2.00
C GLU A 255 -5.29 -8.63 -1.16
N THR A 256 -4.67 -9.64 -0.54
CA THR A 256 -5.38 -10.56 0.36
C THR A 256 -5.93 -9.83 1.58
N MET A 257 -5.11 -9.06 2.31
CA MET A 257 -5.58 -8.32 3.50
C MET A 257 -6.70 -7.34 3.17
N ARG A 258 -6.60 -6.70 2.00
CA ARG A 258 -7.66 -5.85 1.46
C ARG A 258 -8.94 -6.64 1.22
N ARG A 259 -8.91 -7.74 0.45
CA ARG A 259 -10.11 -8.58 0.23
C ARG A 259 -10.77 -8.99 1.57
N LYS A 260 -9.96 -9.38 2.55
CA LYS A 260 -10.43 -9.70 3.90
C LYS A 260 -11.13 -8.53 4.58
N SER A 261 -10.50 -7.36 4.60
CA SER A 261 -11.06 -6.12 5.16
C SER A 261 -12.40 -5.74 4.52
N LEU A 262 -12.56 -6.01 3.23
CA LEU A 262 -13.74 -5.66 2.48
C LEU A 262 -14.91 -6.61 2.78
N ARG A 263 -14.65 -7.91 2.87
CA ARG A 263 -15.66 -8.87 3.36
C ARG A 263 -16.16 -8.45 4.75
N LEU A 264 -15.26 -8.07 5.67
CA LEU A 264 -15.65 -7.59 6.99
C LEU A 264 -16.49 -6.30 6.93
N ARG A 265 -16.15 -5.37 6.03
CA ARG A 265 -16.95 -4.15 5.84
C ARG A 265 -18.34 -4.45 5.29
N THR A 266 -18.47 -5.43 4.39
CA THR A 266 -19.76 -5.87 3.87
C THR A 266 -20.59 -6.51 4.97
N ILE A 267 -20.00 -7.38 5.80
CA ILE A 267 -20.65 -7.99 6.98
C ILE A 267 -21.15 -6.91 7.95
N ARG A 268 -20.30 -5.91 8.25
CA ARG A 268 -20.68 -4.79 9.10
C ARG A 268 -21.80 -3.92 8.51
N GLY A 269 -21.87 -3.83 7.18
CA GLY A 269 -22.90 -3.06 6.48
C GLY A 269 -24.23 -3.79 6.32
N SER A 270 -24.24 -5.12 6.51
CA SER A 270 -25.44 -5.97 6.42
C SER A 270 -26.06 -6.30 7.77
N LEU A 271 -25.33 -6.11 8.88
CA LEU A 271 -25.80 -6.36 10.24
C LEU A 271 -26.16 -5.04 10.93
N ASP A 272 -27.18 -5.08 11.79
CA ASP A 272 -27.46 -3.97 12.69
C ASP A 272 -26.28 -3.73 13.64
N ARG A 273 -26.06 -2.46 13.99
CA ARG A 273 -24.88 -2.04 14.74
C ARG A 273 -24.78 -2.71 16.12
N GLU A 274 -25.92 -2.97 16.76
CA GLU A 274 -26.01 -3.66 18.04
C GLU A 274 -25.65 -5.14 17.90
N VAL A 275 -26.22 -5.82 16.90
CA VAL A 275 -25.92 -7.23 16.57
C VAL A 275 -24.45 -7.43 16.19
N PHE A 276 -23.87 -6.50 15.43
CA PHE A 276 -22.46 -6.56 15.07
C PHE A 276 -21.55 -6.39 16.31
N ASN A 277 -21.94 -5.52 17.24
CA ASN A 277 -21.18 -5.28 18.46
C ASN A 277 -21.30 -6.45 19.46
N SER A 278 -22.47 -7.07 19.61
CA SER A 278 -22.63 -8.25 20.47
C SER A 278 -21.79 -9.43 19.98
N LEU A 279 -21.80 -9.68 18.66
CA LEU A 279 -20.95 -10.69 18.02
C LEU A 279 -19.44 -10.40 18.16
N LEU A 280 -19.05 -9.12 18.28
CA LEU A 280 -17.66 -8.73 18.52
C LEU A 280 -17.22 -8.92 19.97
N LEU A 281 -18.12 -8.64 20.91
CA LEU A 281 -17.85 -8.75 22.35
C LEU A 281 -17.92 -10.20 22.82
N GLY A 282 -18.61 -11.07 22.08
CA GLY A 282 -18.82 -12.46 22.46
C GLY A 282 -19.94 -12.60 23.49
N ASP A 283 -20.85 -11.62 23.54
CA ASP A 283 -22.08 -11.71 24.32
C ASP A 283 -23.01 -12.65 23.54
N GLU A 284 -22.83 -13.95 23.77
CA GLU A 284 -23.88 -14.92 23.48
C GLU A 284 -25.06 -14.56 24.40
N GLU A 285 -26.14 -14.05 23.82
CA GLU A 285 -27.45 -14.14 24.46
C GLU A 285 -27.66 -15.62 24.81
N ASN A 286 -27.67 -15.91 26.13
CA ASN A 286 -28.22 -17.16 26.66
C ASN A 286 -29.68 -17.30 26.26
#